data_AF-A0A3D1N106-F1
#
_entry.id   AF-A0A3D1N106-F1
#
_cell.length_a   1.000
_cell.length_b   1.000
_cell.length_c   1.000
_cell.angle_alpha   90.00
_cell.angle_beta   90.00
_cell.angle_gamma   90.00
#
_symmetry.space_group_name_H-M   'P 1'
#
loop_
_entity.id
_entity.type
_entity.pdbx_description
1 polymer ?
#
loop_
_entity_poly.entity_id
_entity_poly.type
_entity_poly.pdbx_seq_one_letter_code
_entity_poly.pdbx_strand_id
1 'polypeptide(L)'
;MNARWISILGLLGGIIGLNASGQETSAPFHPIALWESNASKGVLLVAPGEMLIIDSKGDKYGKVHAKEPVYGATISPDGKKLVYITATGLWLAKLESGANYLVSSGVCGFFHWNVDGLSFLFSVDERGKDAPSSVSSIKFFWADGDGKNLKQVYP
;
A
#
# COMPACT_ATOMS: atom_id res chain seq x y z
N MET A 1 54.92 -51.06 9.36
CA MET A 1 56.27 -50.45 9.33
C MET A 1 56.13 -48.96 9.06
N ASN A 2 56.71 -48.18 9.98
CA ASN A 2 57.16 -46.78 9.91
C ASN A 2 56.15 -45.65 9.76
N ALA A 3 55.94 -45.00 10.92
CA ALA A 3 55.50 -43.63 11.10
C ALA A 3 56.47 -42.62 10.48
N ARG A 4 55.95 -41.45 10.10
CA ARG A 4 56.66 -40.16 10.23
C ARG A 4 55.66 -39.04 10.52
N TRP A 5 55.90 -38.40 11.66
CA TRP A 5 55.27 -37.18 12.13
C TRP A 5 55.92 -35.97 11.47
N ILE A 6 55.13 -34.97 11.09
CA ILE A 6 55.58 -33.57 11.00
C ILE A 6 54.51 -32.73 11.69
N SER A 7 54.88 -32.18 12.83
CA SER A 7 54.15 -31.09 13.49
C SER A 7 54.55 -29.78 12.83
N ILE A 8 53.57 -28.95 12.45
CA ILE A 8 53.79 -27.52 12.24
C ILE A 8 52.81 -26.76 13.13
N LEU A 9 53.40 -26.00 14.03
CA LEU A 9 52.79 -24.99 14.88
C LEU A 9 52.58 -23.68 14.10
N GLY A 10 51.55 -22.93 14.47
CA GLY A 10 51.35 -21.51 14.10
C GLY A 10 50.18 -21.33 13.14
N LEU A 11 49.21 -20.42 13.33
CA LEU A 11 49.14 -19.22 14.15
C LEU A 11 47.70 -19.03 14.64
N LEU A 12 47.56 -18.53 15.87
CA LEU A 12 46.35 -17.83 16.33
C LEU A 12 46.11 -16.61 15.43
N GLY A 13 45.05 -16.67 14.63
CA GLY A 13 44.46 -15.51 13.97
C GLY A 13 43.05 -15.33 14.51
N GLY A 14 42.88 -14.37 15.43
CA GLY A 14 41.57 -14.04 16.00
C GLY A 14 40.60 -13.58 14.91
N ILE A 15 39.47 -14.26 14.80
CA ILE A 15 38.31 -13.72 14.09
C ILE A 15 37.67 -12.71 15.05
N ILE A 16 38.10 -11.45 14.95
CA ILE A 16 37.31 -10.33 15.46
C ILE A 16 36.04 -10.31 14.61
N GLY A 17 34.91 -10.49 15.29
CA GLY A 17 33.60 -10.44 14.68
C GLY A 17 33.36 -9.09 14.02
N LEU A 18 32.88 -9.14 12.78
CA LEU A 18 32.03 -8.11 12.25
C LEU A 18 30.63 -8.70 12.20
N ASN A 19 29.94 -8.65 13.35
CA ASN A 19 28.49 -8.51 13.31
C ASN A 19 28.23 -7.14 12.68
N ALA A 20 28.22 -7.09 11.34
CA ALA A 20 27.60 -5.99 10.64
C ALA A 20 26.12 -6.06 10.99
N SER A 21 25.76 -5.38 12.09
CA SER A 21 24.40 -4.97 12.35
C SER A 21 23.99 -4.14 11.15
N GLY A 22 23.30 -4.78 10.19
CA GLY A 22 22.51 -4.07 9.20
C GLY A 22 21.48 -3.29 9.99
N GLN A 23 21.80 -2.05 10.35
CA GLN A 23 20.80 -1.08 10.72
C GLN A 23 19.97 -0.88 9.47
N GLU A 24 18.84 -1.58 9.39
CA GLU A 24 17.72 -1.15 8.57
C GLU A 24 17.30 0.22 9.11
N THR A 25 17.95 1.28 8.65
CA THR A 25 17.47 2.64 8.83
C THR A 25 16.30 2.84 7.88
N SER A 26 15.20 2.11 8.10
CA SER A 26 13.93 2.52 7.54
C SER A 26 13.65 3.91 8.10
N ALA A 27 13.44 4.89 7.21
CA ALA A 27 13.09 6.24 7.64
C ALA A 27 11.87 6.15 8.58
N PRO A 28 11.82 6.96 9.65
CA PRO A 28 10.69 6.93 10.57
C PRO A 28 9.39 7.20 9.81
N PHE A 29 8.36 6.40 10.08
CA PHE A 29 7.04 6.62 9.51
C PHE A 29 6.40 7.86 10.14
N HIS A 30 5.84 8.74 9.30
CA HIS A 30 5.10 9.91 9.73
C HIS A 30 3.61 9.72 9.43
N PRO A 31 2.71 9.84 10.43
CA PRO A 31 1.29 9.74 10.19
C PRO A 31 0.77 10.79 9.21
N ILE A 32 -0.18 10.40 8.35
CA ILE A 32 -0.77 11.27 7.33
C ILE A 32 -2.28 11.28 7.50
N ALA A 33 -2.87 12.47 7.56
CA ALA A 33 -4.32 12.66 7.50
C ALA A 33 -4.74 12.90 6.04
N LEU A 34 -5.68 12.10 5.55
CA LEU A 34 -6.25 12.18 4.21
C LEU A 34 -7.74 12.54 4.34
N TRP A 35 -8.13 13.67 3.76
CA TRP A 35 -9.47 14.23 3.93
C TRP A 35 -10.01 14.78 2.62
N GLU A 36 -11.13 14.23 2.15
CA GLU A 36 -11.84 14.74 0.98
C GLU A 36 -12.79 15.87 1.37
N SER A 37 -12.88 16.91 0.52
CA SER A 37 -13.60 18.16 0.83
C SER A 37 -15.08 17.99 1.19
N ASN A 38 -15.72 16.90 0.76
CA ASN A 38 -17.13 16.58 1.01
C ASN A 38 -17.34 15.42 1.99
N ALA A 39 -16.28 14.87 2.58
CA ALA A 39 -16.39 13.71 3.45
C ALA A 39 -16.64 14.12 4.91
N SER A 40 -17.63 13.46 5.53
CA SER A 40 -17.91 13.60 6.98
C SER A 40 -16.84 12.95 7.87
N LYS A 41 -15.99 12.08 7.28
CA LYS A 41 -14.90 11.37 7.94
C LYS A 41 -13.66 11.42 7.07
N GLY A 42 -12.50 11.33 7.70
CA GLY A 42 -11.20 11.20 7.04
C GLY A 42 -10.48 9.92 7.45
N VAL A 43 -9.32 9.71 6.83
CA VAL A 43 -8.43 8.58 7.09
C VAL A 43 -7.15 9.10 7.73
N LEU A 44 -6.76 8.53 8.86
CA LEU A 44 -5.44 8.75 9.45
C LEU A 44 -4.59 7.50 9.23
N LEU A 45 -3.60 7.58 8.34
CA LEU A 45 -2.62 6.52 8.13
C LEU A 45 -1.58 6.61 9.26
N VAL A 46 -1.63 5.68 10.22
CA VAL A 46 -0.81 5.70 11.46
C VAL A 46 0.38 4.75 11.42
N ALA A 47 0.37 3.79 10.50
CA ALA A 47 1.49 2.94 10.13
C ALA A 47 1.36 2.60 8.63
N PRO A 48 2.40 2.05 7.96
CA PRO A 48 2.36 1.80 6.52
C PRO A 48 1.10 1.06 6.03
N GLY A 49 0.55 0.12 6.80
CA GLY A 49 -0.67 -0.60 6.46
C GLY A 49 -1.85 -0.35 7.40
N GLU A 50 -1.77 0.60 8.34
CA GLU A 50 -2.80 0.82 9.36
C GLU A 50 -3.47 2.18 9.19
N MET A 51 -4.78 2.13 8.93
CA MET A 51 -5.62 3.30 8.69
C MET A 51 -6.69 3.38 9.78
N LEU A 52 -6.80 4.53 10.43
CA LEU A 52 -7.90 4.86 11.34
C LEU A 52 -8.94 5.71 10.62
N ILE A 53 -10.21 5.45 10.89
CA ILE A 53 -11.33 6.26 10.42
C ILE A 53 -11.69 7.25 11.51
N ILE A 54 -11.63 8.54 11.19
CA ILE A 54 -11.83 9.62 12.16
C ILE A 54 -12.83 10.66 11.64
N ASP A 55 -13.55 11.34 12.54
CA ASP A 55 -14.30 12.55 12.19
C ASP A 55 -13.48 13.84 12.44
N SER A 56 -14.09 14.99 12.12
CA SER A 56 -13.45 16.30 12.23
C SER A 56 -13.17 16.74 13.67
N LYS A 57 -13.71 16.03 14.66
CA LYS A 57 -13.44 16.22 16.09
C LYS A 57 -12.34 15.28 16.61
N GLY A 58 -11.90 14.34 15.76
CA GLY A 58 -10.92 13.31 16.11
C GLY A 58 -11.53 12.06 16.73
N ASP A 59 -12.87 11.94 16.74
CA ASP A 59 -13.54 10.74 17.23
C ASP A 59 -13.26 9.57 16.27
N LYS A 60 -12.95 8.40 16.84
CA LYS A 60 -12.56 7.21 16.07
C LYS A 60 -13.77 6.34 15.77
N TYR A 61 -13.96 5.98 14.50
CA TYR A 61 -15.10 5.18 14.02
C TYR A 61 -14.71 3.76 13.62
N GLY A 62 -13.43 3.47 13.44
CA GLY A 62 -12.95 2.15 13.05
C GLY A 62 -11.51 2.15 12.59
N LYS A 63 -11.05 0.98 12.16
CA LYS A 63 -9.72 0.80 11.58
C LYS A 63 -9.76 -0.17 10.42
N VAL A 64 -8.88 0.04 9.45
CA VAL A 64 -8.65 -0.87 8.32
C VAL A 64 -7.17 -1.23 8.30
N HIS A 65 -6.89 -2.52 8.15
CA HIS A 65 -5.53 -3.04 8.00
C HIS A 65 -5.33 -3.55 6.56
N ALA A 66 -4.39 -2.96 5.86
CA ALA A 66 -3.95 -3.40 4.55
C ALA A 66 -2.83 -4.46 4.71
N LYS A 67 -2.77 -5.39 3.76
CA LYS A 67 -1.70 -6.42 3.72
C LYS A 67 -0.35 -5.86 3.27
N GLU A 68 -0.35 -4.66 2.71
CA GLU A 68 0.80 -3.98 2.12
C GLU A 68 0.80 -2.51 2.54
N PRO A 69 1.94 -1.81 2.39
CA PRO A 69 1.99 -0.36 2.55
C PRO A 69 0.97 0.36 1.66
N VAL A 70 0.29 1.33 2.25
CA VAL A 70 -0.72 2.19 1.64
C VAL A 70 -0.08 3.51 1.26
N TYR A 71 -0.33 3.95 0.02
CA TYR A 71 0.19 5.20 -0.52
C TYR A 71 -0.88 6.27 -0.74
N GLY A 72 -2.14 5.88 -0.67
CA GLY A 72 -3.29 6.77 -0.78
C GLY A 72 -4.55 6.08 -0.29
N ALA A 73 -5.49 6.84 0.26
CA ALA A 73 -6.76 6.33 0.73
C ALA A 73 -7.82 7.43 0.73
N THR A 74 -9.06 7.06 0.47
CA THR A 74 -10.20 7.98 0.47
C THR A 74 -11.49 7.28 0.88
N ILE A 75 -12.27 7.95 1.72
CA ILE A 75 -13.58 7.49 2.16
C ILE A 75 -14.64 7.89 1.12
N SER A 76 -15.62 7.03 0.88
CA SER A 76 -16.78 7.37 0.04
C SER A 76 -17.60 8.48 0.71
N PRO A 77 -18.31 9.34 -0.05
CA PRO A 77 -19.11 10.44 0.51
C PRO A 77 -20.11 10.00 1.61
N ASP A 78 -20.71 8.81 1.48
CA ASP A 78 -21.62 8.22 2.47
C ASP A 78 -20.92 7.74 3.76
N GLY A 79 -19.58 7.74 3.80
CA GLY A 79 -18.78 7.33 4.94
C GLY A 79 -18.80 5.82 5.21
N LYS A 80 -19.26 4.99 4.27
CA LYS A 80 -19.43 3.54 4.45
C LYS A 80 -18.34 2.69 3.81
N LYS A 81 -17.62 3.25 2.84
CA LYS A 81 -16.57 2.56 2.09
C LYS A 81 -15.27 3.34 2.19
N LEU A 82 -14.17 2.61 2.12
CA LEU A 82 -12.83 3.14 2.02
C LEU A 82 -12.18 2.52 0.80
N VAL A 83 -11.67 3.34 -0.10
CA VAL A 83 -10.73 2.87 -1.11
C VAL A 83 -9.31 3.22 -0.65
N TYR A 84 -8.38 2.29 -0.86
CA TYR A 84 -6.97 2.51 -0.59
C TYR A 84 -6.09 1.90 -1.68
N ILE A 85 -4.91 2.47 -1.86
CA ILE A 85 -3.97 2.16 -2.93
C ILE A 85 -2.72 1.57 -2.30
N THR A 86 -2.30 0.41 -2.78
CA THR A 86 -1.01 -0.21 -2.46
C THR A 86 -0.12 -0.24 -3.71
N ALA A 87 1.07 -0.81 -3.62
CA ALA A 87 1.97 -0.95 -4.76
C ALA A 87 1.42 -1.92 -5.82
N THR A 88 0.54 -2.84 -5.40
CA THR A 88 0.05 -3.94 -6.23
C THR A 88 -1.40 -3.76 -6.67
N GLY A 89 -2.15 -2.80 -6.11
CA GLY A 89 -3.54 -2.65 -6.48
C GLY A 89 -4.33 -1.54 -5.80
N LEU A 90 -5.54 -1.38 -6.32
CA LEU A 90 -6.63 -0.61 -5.74
C LEU A 90 -7.55 -1.54 -4.96
N TRP A 91 -7.79 -1.23 -3.70
CA TRP A 91 -8.59 -2.04 -2.79
C TRP A 91 -9.79 -1.25 -2.29
N LEU A 92 -10.89 -1.95 -2.02
CA LEU A 92 -12.10 -1.38 -1.42
C LEU A 92 -12.44 -2.15 -0.14
N ALA A 93 -12.59 -1.41 0.96
CA ALA A 93 -13.05 -1.92 2.25
C ALA A 93 -14.45 -1.39 2.58
N LYS A 94 -15.33 -2.30 3.01
CA LYS A 94 -16.64 -2.00 3.58
C LYS A 94 -16.44 -1.79 5.09
N LEU A 95 -16.67 -0.57 5.57
CA LEU A 95 -16.31 -0.19 6.94
C LEU A 95 -17.21 -0.85 8.00
N GLU A 96 -18.47 -1.10 7.67
CA GLU A 96 -19.43 -1.75 8.59
C GLU A 96 -19.10 -3.23 8.81
N SER A 97 -18.79 -3.98 7.74
CA SER A 97 -18.51 -5.42 7.84
C SER A 97 -17.03 -5.75 8.02
N GLY A 98 -16.14 -4.79 7.80
CA GLY A 98 -14.69 -5.01 7.76
C GLY A 98 -14.20 -5.77 6.54
N ALA A 99 -15.08 -6.17 5.62
CA ALA A 99 -14.70 -6.90 4.42
C ALA A 99 -13.90 -6.01 3.46
N ASN A 100 -12.80 -6.51 2.91
CA ASN A 100 -12.05 -5.82 1.86
C ASN A 100 -11.76 -6.75 0.68
N TYR A 101 -11.63 -6.17 -0.51
CA TYR A 101 -11.35 -6.90 -1.73
C TYR A 101 -10.59 -6.04 -2.73
N LEU A 102 -9.88 -6.71 -3.63
CA LEU A 102 -9.15 -6.09 -4.72
C LEU A 102 -10.16 -5.64 -5.79
N VAL A 103 -10.11 -4.36 -6.17
CA VAL A 103 -10.89 -3.79 -7.28
C VAL A 103 -10.11 -3.97 -8.58
N SER A 104 -8.82 -3.62 -8.57
CA SER A 104 -7.95 -3.76 -9.73
C SER A 104 -6.51 -4.01 -9.28
N SER A 105 -5.80 -4.87 -10.01
CA SER A 105 -4.35 -5.03 -9.85
C SER A 105 -3.59 -3.99 -10.66
N GLY A 106 -2.38 -3.66 -10.23
CA GLY A 106 -1.52 -2.66 -10.83
C GLY A 106 -1.46 -1.37 -10.02
N VAL A 107 -0.53 -0.49 -10.39
CA VAL A 107 -0.35 0.78 -9.69
C VAL A 107 -1.47 1.73 -10.08
N CYS A 108 -2.22 2.22 -9.09
CA CYS A 108 -3.26 3.21 -9.30
C CYS A 108 -2.67 4.62 -9.12
N GLY A 109 -2.62 5.40 -10.19
CA GLY A 109 -2.07 6.77 -10.16
C GLY A 109 -3.11 7.85 -9.88
N PHE A 110 -4.40 7.56 -10.10
CA PHE A 110 -5.50 8.49 -9.93
C PHE A 110 -6.74 7.76 -9.43
N PHE A 111 -7.47 8.35 -8.49
CA PHE A 111 -8.75 7.86 -8.02
C PHE A 111 -9.65 9.04 -7.65
N HIS A 112 -10.95 8.94 -7.94
CA HIS A 112 -11.94 9.92 -7.54
C HIS A 112 -13.32 9.30 -7.36
N TRP A 113 -13.93 9.47 -6.18
CA TRP A 113 -15.33 9.12 -5.94
C TRP A 113 -16.26 10.07 -6.69
N ASN A 114 -17.34 9.55 -7.26
CA ASN A 114 -18.45 10.42 -7.63
C ASN A 114 -19.08 11.02 -6.37
N VAL A 115 -19.69 12.21 -6.47
CA VAL A 115 -20.24 12.95 -5.32
C VAL A 115 -21.34 12.19 -4.60
N ASP A 116 -22.08 11.33 -5.32
CA ASP A 116 -23.12 10.46 -4.76
C ASP A 116 -22.57 9.22 -4.03
N GLY A 117 -21.28 8.91 -4.18
CA GLY A 117 -20.65 7.68 -3.65
C GLY A 117 -21.15 6.38 -4.29
N LEU A 118 -21.88 6.46 -5.41
CA LEU A 118 -22.44 5.31 -6.13
C LEU A 118 -21.52 4.81 -7.24
N SER A 119 -20.47 5.54 -7.57
CA SER A 119 -19.45 5.15 -8.54
C SER A 119 -18.13 5.88 -8.29
N PHE A 120 -17.08 5.47 -9.00
CA PHE A 120 -15.79 6.16 -8.99
C PHE A 120 -15.05 6.01 -10.32
N LEU A 121 -14.11 6.93 -10.57
CA LEU A 121 -13.16 6.88 -11.66
C LEU A 121 -11.77 6.59 -11.09
N PHE A 122 -10.99 5.75 -11.76
CA PHE A 122 -9.60 5.52 -11.39
C PHE A 122 -8.73 5.27 -12.62
N SER A 123 -7.41 5.35 -12.44
CA SER A 123 -6.45 4.95 -13.46
C SER A 123 -5.62 3.76 -13.01
N VAL A 124 -5.09 3.02 -13.97
CA VAL A 124 -4.07 1.99 -13.75
C VAL A 124 -2.92 2.24 -14.69
N ASP A 125 -1.71 2.27 -14.12
CA ASP A 125 -0.47 2.30 -14.88
C ASP A 125 -0.11 0.88 -15.31
N GLU A 126 -0.19 0.62 -16.62
CA GLU A 126 0.35 -0.60 -17.19
C GLU A 126 1.80 -0.37 -17.59
N ARG A 127 2.71 -1.10 -16.94
CA ARG A 127 4.10 -1.21 -17.40
C ARG A 127 4.18 -2.38 -18.35
N GLY A 128 4.46 -2.10 -19.63
CA GLY A 128 4.81 -3.15 -20.58
C GLY A 128 6.02 -3.93 -20.08
N LYS A 129 6.00 -5.26 -20.16
CA LYS A 129 7.12 -6.12 -19.71
C LYS A 129 8.45 -5.76 -20.37
N ASP A 130 8.39 -5.22 -21.58
CA ASP A 130 9.54 -4.84 -22.40
C ASP A 130 9.61 -3.31 -22.65
N ALA A 131 8.74 -2.53 -22.00
CA ALA A 131 8.76 -1.08 -22.16
C ALA A 131 9.91 -0.46 -21.33
N PRO A 132 10.58 0.59 -21.84
CA PRO A 132 11.47 1.40 -21.01
C PRO A 132 10.73 1.85 -19.74
N SER A 133 11.42 1.92 -18.61
CA SER A 133 10.83 2.32 -17.31
C SER A 133 10.13 3.68 -17.29
N SER A 134 10.30 4.48 -18.35
CA SER A 134 9.73 5.81 -18.56
C SER A 134 8.45 5.84 -19.40
N VAL A 135 7.94 4.70 -19.90
CA VAL A 135 6.71 4.66 -20.71
C VAL A 135 5.67 3.76 -20.04
N SER A 136 4.73 4.38 -19.32
CA SER A 136 3.51 3.73 -18.84
C SER A 136 2.33 4.12 -19.73
N SER A 137 1.52 3.13 -20.14
CA SER A 137 0.18 3.41 -20.66
C SER A 137 -0.77 3.56 -19.47
N ILE A 138 -1.46 4.70 -19.41
CA ILE A 138 -2.43 5.00 -18.35
C ILE A 138 -3.82 4.74 -18.89
N LYS A 139 -4.50 3.72 -18.34
CA LYS A 139 -5.90 3.45 -18.64
C LYS A 139 -6.79 4.06 -17.58
N PHE A 140 -7.92 4.64 -17.98
CA PHE A 140 -8.95 5.06 -17.03
C PHE A 140 -10.13 4.11 -17.04
N PHE A 141 -10.67 3.88 -15.86
CA PHE A 141 -11.80 3.00 -15.61
C PHE A 141 -12.84 3.72 -14.77
N TRP A 142 -14.09 3.57 -15.18
CA TRP A 142 -15.24 3.80 -14.33
C TRP A 142 -15.58 2.49 -13.60
N ALA A 143 -16.03 2.61 -12.36
CA ALA A 143 -16.54 1.50 -11.57
C ALA A 143 -17.83 1.88 -10.87
N ASP A 144 -18.69 0.88 -10.62
CA ASP A 144 -19.77 1.05 -9.65
C ASP A 144 -19.23 1.22 -8.22
N GLY A 145 -20.08 1.68 -7.29
CA GLY A 145 -19.65 2.04 -5.94
C GLY A 145 -19.10 0.89 -5.09
N ASP A 146 -19.28 -0.35 -5.54
CA ASP A 146 -18.72 -1.56 -4.96
C ASP A 146 -17.57 -2.14 -5.80
N GLY A 147 -17.10 -1.46 -6.85
CA GLY A 147 -15.95 -1.90 -7.67
C GLY A 147 -16.11 -3.28 -8.33
N LYS A 148 -17.34 -3.80 -8.45
CA LYS A 148 -17.62 -5.13 -9.02
C LYS A 148 -17.88 -5.06 -10.52
N ASN A 149 -18.41 -3.92 -10.97
CA ASN A 149 -18.65 -3.67 -12.38
C ASN A 149 -17.68 -2.59 -12.85
N LEU A 150 -16.78 -2.98 -13.74
CA LEU A 150 -15.73 -2.11 -14.28
C LEU A 150 -15.98 -1.84 -15.76
N LYS A 151 -15.75 -0.60 -16.19
CA LYS A 151 -15.75 -0.21 -17.60
C LYS A 151 -14.53 0.65 -17.87
N GLN A 152 -13.66 0.21 -18.78
CA GLN A 152 -12.61 1.07 -19.29
C GLN A 152 -13.22 2.23 -20.09
N VAL A 153 -12.82 3.46 -19.76
CA VAL A 153 -13.31 4.69 -20.40
C VAL A 153 -12.24 5.43 -21.18
N TYR A 154 -10.96 5.11 -20.98
CA TYR A 154 -9.84 5.64 -21.75
C TYR A 154 -8.74 4.59 -21.95
N PRO A 155 -8.13 4.49 -23.15
CA PRO A 155 -7.04 3.56 -23.48
C PRO A 155 -5.68 3.90 -22.87
#